data_AF-A0AA38BVY4-F1
#
_entry.id   AF-A0AA38BVY4-F1
#
_cell.length_a   1.000
_cell.length_b   1.000
_cell.length_c   1.000
_cell.angle_alpha   90.00
_cell.angle_beta   90.00
_cell.angle_gamma   90.00
#
_symmetry.space_group_name_H-M   'P 1'
#
loop_
_entity.id
_entity.type
_entity.pdbx_description
1 polymer ?
#
loop_
_entity_poly.entity_id
_entity_poly.type
_entity_poly.pdbx_seq_one_letter_code
_entity_poly.pdbx_strand_id
1 'polypeptide(L)'
;TAAEFLSTFILVLAGCGGIMVEARDKVLTHIGVAAVFGLTIMAMLYTVGHISGAHMNPAVSIAFSTVGKLPLKQLPFYILAQASGATLAAAALKLTIGKISINVAVNAPVGNDFESLIYEFMLTFILMFVLSAMVTDPKA
;
A
#
# COMPACT_ATOMS: atom_id res chain seq x y z
N THR A 1 -3.96 7.57 -13.06
CA THR A 1 -5.01 7.27 -12.06
C THR A 1 -5.61 5.89 -12.19
N ALA A 2 -6.00 5.40 -13.38
CA ALA A 2 -6.43 3.99 -13.51
C ALA A 2 -5.35 2.98 -13.06
N ALA A 3 -4.08 3.27 -13.36
CA ALA A 3 -2.94 2.53 -12.84
C ALA A 3 -2.90 2.50 -11.31
N GLU A 4 -2.96 3.66 -10.65
CA GLU A 4 -3.02 3.79 -9.18
C GLU A 4 -4.19 3.05 -8.54
N PHE A 5 -5.36 3.10 -9.18
CA PHE A 5 -6.52 2.35 -8.73
C PHE A 5 -6.24 0.85 -8.73
N LEU A 6 -5.76 0.32 -9.86
CA LEU A 6 -5.54 -1.11 -10.05
C LEU A 6 -4.40 -1.63 -9.17
N SER A 7 -3.29 -0.88 -9.08
CA SER A 7 -2.15 -1.27 -8.26
C SER A 7 -2.49 -1.24 -6.76
N THR A 8 -3.23 -0.23 -6.30
CA THR A 8 -3.70 -0.18 -4.90
C THR A 8 -4.71 -1.28 -4.61
N PHE A 9 -5.61 -1.58 -5.55
CA PHE A 9 -6.54 -2.70 -5.43
C PHE A 9 -5.78 -4.02 -5.26
N ILE A 10 -4.81 -4.30 -6.13
CA ILE A 10 -4.01 -5.54 -6.08
C ILE A 10 -3.19 -5.61 -4.79
N LEU A 11 -2.58 -4.50 -4.37
CA LEU A 11 -1.82 -4.41 -3.12
C LEU A 11 -2.68 -4.79 -1.90
N VAL A 12 -3.85 -4.18 -1.76
CA VAL A 12 -4.75 -4.44 -0.64
C VAL A 12 -5.33 -5.86 -0.74
N LEU A 13 -5.73 -6.30 -1.94
CA LEU A 13 -6.27 -7.64 -2.14
C LEU A 13 -5.25 -8.72 -1.73
N ALA A 14 -4.00 -8.61 -2.18
CA ALA A 14 -2.96 -9.58 -1.88
C ALA A 14 -2.47 -9.47 -0.43
N GLY A 15 -2.11 -8.28 0.03
CA GLY A 15 -1.55 -8.06 1.36
C GLY A 15 -2.55 -8.34 2.48
N CYS A 16 -3.71 -7.68 2.46
CA CYS A 16 -4.75 -7.92 3.46
C CYS A 16 -5.34 -9.33 3.32
N GLY A 17 -5.47 -9.85 2.09
CA GLY A 17 -5.85 -11.25 1.87
C GLY A 17 -4.86 -12.23 2.49
N GLY A 18 -3.56 -11.98 2.36
CA GLY A 18 -2.50 -12.75 3.02
C GLY A 18 -2.64 -12.75 4.55
N ILE A 19 -2.94 -11.61 5.16
CA ILE A 19 -3.22 -11.53 6.60
C ILE A 19 -4.45 -12.37 6.97
N MET A 20 -5.54 -12.28 6.18
CA MET A 20 -6.76 -13.04 6.45
C MET A 20 -6.56 -14.56 6.30
N VAL A 21 -5.77 -14.99 5.31
CA VAL A 21 -5.39 -16.40 5.14
C VAL A 21 -4.51 -16.86 6.29
N GLU A 22 -3.54 -16.05 6.72
CA GLU A 22 -2.72 -16.37 7.88
C GLU A 22 -3.54 -16.50 9.17
N ALA A 23 -4.51 -15.61 9.39
CA ALA A 23 -5.41 -15.68 10.53
C ALA A 23 -6.26 -16.96 10.54
N ARG A 24 -6.55 -17.53 9.36
CA ARG A 24 -7.33 -18.75 9.19
C ARG A 24 -6.46 -20.00 9.33
N ASP A 25 -5.38 -20.07 8.57
CA ASP A 25 -4.64 -21.31 8.31
C ASP A 25 -3.29 -21.38 9.06
N LYS A 26 -2.73 -20.24 9.50
CA LYS A 26 -1.45 -20.13 10.25
C LYS A 26 -0.23 -20.74 9.55
N VAL A 27 -0.15 -20.59 8.22
CA VAL A 27 0.89 -21.19 7.37
C VAL A 27 1.88 -20.15 6.81
N LEU A 28 1.44 -18.91 6.56
CA LEU A 28 2.25 -17.86 5.95
C LEU A 28 3.30 -17.31 6.92
N THR A 29 2.99 -17.25 8.21
CA THR A 29 3.79 -16.55 9.24
C THR A 29 3.94 -15.05 8.96
N HIS A 30 4.51 -14.30 9.90
CA HIS A 30 4.80 -12.87 9.70
C HIS A 30 5.73 -12.61 8.51
N ILE A 31 6.70 -13.50 8.25
CA ILE A 31 7.64 -13.34 7.15
C ILE A 31 6.92 -13.53 5.81
N GLY A 32 6.03 -14.50 5.70
CA GLY A 32 5.27 -14.72 4.46
C GLY A 32 4.31 -13.57 4.17
N VAL A 33 3.63 -13.03 5.20
CA VAL A 33 2.79 -11.82 5.03
C VAL A 33 3.64 -10.63 4.55
N ALA A 34 4.79 -10.38 5.18
CA ALA A 34 5.70 -9.32 4.75
C ALA A 34 6.19 -9.51 3.30
N ALA A 35 6.49 -10.76 2.91
CA ALA A 35 6.87 -11.10 1.54
C ALA A 35 5.73 -10.86 0.54
N VAL A 36 4.48 -11.19 0.88
CA VAL A 36 3.31 -10.92 0.03
C VAL A 36 3.18 -9.42 -0.25
N PHE A 37 3.27 -8.57 0.77
CA PHE A 37 3.25 -7.11 0.58
C PHE A 37 4.42 -6.64 -0.29
N GLY A 38 5.66 -7.02 0.05
CA GLY A 38 6.86 -6.57 -0.66
C GLY A 38 6.88 -7.01 -2.13
N LEU A 39 6.59 -8.28 -2.40
CA LEU A 39 6.54 -8.81 -3.77
C LEU A 39 5.40 -8.20 -4.58
N THR A 40 4.25 -7.92 -3.96
CA THR A 40 3.15 -7.25 -4.65
C THR A 40 3.51 -5.82 -5.03
N ILE A 41 4.11 -5.06 -4.11
CA ILE A 41 4.61 -3.71 -4.40
C ILE A 41 5.62 -3.75 -5.55
N MET A 42 6.59 -4.66 -5.50
CA MET A 42 7.60 -4.85 -6.55
C MET A 42 6.95 -5.17 -7.91
N ALA A 43 6.03 -6.12 -7.95
CA ALA A 43 5.33 -6.49 -9.18
C ALA A 43 4.53 -5.33 -9.77
N MET A 44 3.81 -4.57 -8.93
CA MET A 44 3.04 -3.42 -9.37
C MET A 44 3.93 -2.25 -9.81
N LEU A 45 5.07 -2.04 -9.14
CA LEU A 45 6.06 -1.05 -9.54
C LEU A 45 6.61 -1.36 -10.94
N TYR A 46 7.00 -2.61 -11.23
CA TYR A 46 7.45 -2.98 -12.57
C TYR A 46 6.35 -2.92 -13.63
N THR A 47 5.10 -3.21 -13.25
CA THR A 47 3.98 -3.25 -14.19
C THR A 47 3.46 -1.87 -14.55
N VAL A 48 3.26 -0.98 -13.57
CA VAL A 48 2.59 0.33 -13.76
C VAL A 48 3.40 1.52 -13.26
N GLY A 49 4.64 1.31 -12.79
CA GLY A 49 5.54 2.38 -12.34
C GLY A 49 5.83 3.38 -13.45
N HIS A 50 6.07 2.92 -14.68
CA HIS A 50 6.29 3.80 -15.84
C HIS A 50 5.04 4.60 -16.25
N ILE A 51 3.84 4.19 -15.81
CA ILE A 51 2.57 4.85 -16.14
C ILE A 51 2.22 5.95 -15.12
N SER A 52 2.45 5.69 -13.83
CA SER A 52 1.94 6.54 -12.74
C SER A 52 2.91 6.80 -11.60
N GLY A 53 4.12 6.22 -11.64
CA GLY A 53 5.03 6.16 -10.49
C GLY A 53 4.65 5.07 -9.48
N ALA A 54 3.50 4.42 -9.64
CA ALA A 54 2.98 3.36 -8.76
C ALA A 54 3.07 3.76 -7.28
N HIS A 55 2.50 4.92 -6.93
CA HIS A 55 2.55 5.44 -5.57
C HIS A 55 1.82 4.53 -4.60
N MET A 56 0.65 4.00 -5.01
CA MET A 56 -0.17 3.04 -4.25
C MET A 56 -0.54 3.49 -2.82
N ASN A 57 -0.33 4.77 -2.51
CA ASN A 57 -0.38 5.30 -1.17
C ASN A 57 -0.58 6.84 -1.21
N PRO A 58 -1.60 7.37 -0.52
CA PRO A 58 -1.84 8.81 -0.41
C PRO A 58 -0.65 9.60 0.15
N ALA A 59 0.04 9.09 1.19
CA ALA A 59 1.19 9.75 1.80
C ALA A 59 2.35 9.90 0.81
N VAL A 60 2.58 8.86 -0.01
CA VAL A 60 3.58 8.89 -1.09
C VAL A 60 3.21 9.95 -2.12
N SER A 61 1.95 9.97 -2.58
CA SER A 61 1.47 10.98 -3.53
C SER A 61 1.62 12.41 -3.00
N ILE A 62 1.32 12.64 -1.72
CA ILE A 62 1.49 13.93 -1.06
C ILE A 62 2.98 14.32 -1.05
N ALA A 63 3.85 13.42 -0.59
CA ALA A 63 5.28 13.69 -0.54
C ALA A 63 5.86 14.00 -1.93
N PHE A 64 5.50 13.21 -2.95
CA PHE A 64 5.92 13.47 -4.33
C PHE A 64 5.39 14.80 -4.87
N SER A 65 4.20 15.21 -4.44
CA SER A 65 3.67 16.52 -4.80
C SER A 65 4.44 17.66 -4.13
N THR A 66 4.86 17.51 -2.87
CA THR A 66 5.65 18.53 -2.16
C THR A 66 7.05 18.74 -2.76
N VAL A 67 7.65 17.71 -3.35
CA VAL A 67 8.96 17.80 -4.03
C VAL A 67 8.85 18.08 -5.53
N GLY A 68 7.65 18.41 -6.03
CA GLY A 68 7.42 18.78 -7.43
C GLY A 68 7.48 17.61 -8.43
N LYS A 69 7.46 16.37 -7.96
CA LYS A 69 7.45 15.15 -8.79
C LYS A 69 6.04 14.72 -9.21
N LEU A 70 5.00 15.20 -8.52
CA LEU A 70 3.60 15.05 -8.90
C LEU A 70 2.92 16.43 -8.99
N PRO A 71 2.33 16.82 -10.13
CA PRO A 71 1.58 18.07 -10.22
C PRO A 71 0.45 18.11 -9.20
N LEU A 72 0.36 19.20 -8.42
CA LEU A 72 -0.62 19.35 -7.34
C LEU A 72 -2.07 19.15 -7.81
N LYS A 73 -2.37 19.52 -9.07
CA LYS A 73 -3.69 19.30 -9.69
C LYS A 73 -4.06 17.82 -9.87
N GLN A 74 -3.07 16.93 -9.96
CA GLN A 74 -3.27 15.49 -10.09
C GLN A 74 -3.42 14.78 -8.75
N LEU A 75 -2.86 15.34 -7.67
CA LEU A 75 -2.88 14.80 -6.32
C LEU A 75 -4.26 14.30 -5.85
N PRO A 76 -5.36 15.08 -5.92
CA PRO A 76 -6.66 14.60 -5.46
C PRO A 76 -7.15 13.39 -6.24
N PHE A 77 -6.86 13.31 -7.54
CA PHE A 77 -7.25 12.17 -8.37
C PHE A 77 -6.44 10.90 -8.05
N TYR A 78 -5.17 11.05 -7.65
CA TYR A 78 -4.36 9.92 -7.15
C TYR A 78 -4.94 9.39 -5.84
N ILE A 79 -5.21 10.27 -4.87
CA ILE A 79 -5.76 9.88 -3.58
C ILE A 79 -7.12 9.19 -3.74
N LEU A 80 -8.01 9.73 -4.59
CA LEU A 80 -9.31 9.12 -4.87
C LEU A 80 -9.17 7.75 -5.55
N ALA A 81 -8.25 7.60 -6.52
CA ALA A 81 -7.99 6.33 -7.17
C ALA A 81 -7.48 5.28 -6.18
N GLN A 82 -6.53 5.65 -5.32
CA GLN A 82 -5.96 4.76 -4.30
C GLN A 82 -7.03 4.37 -3.26
N ALA A 83 -7.78 5.33 -2.73
CA ALA A 83 -8.84 5.07 -1.75
C ALA A 83 -9.96 4.18 -2.31
N SER A 84 -10.39 4.42 -3.56
CA SER A 84 -11.39 3.58 -4.22
C SER A 84 -10.88 2.18 -4.54
N GLY A 85 -9.63 2.04 -4.98
CA GLY A 85 -8.98 0.74 -5.20
C GLY A 85 -8.88 -0.08 -3.91
N ALA A 86 -8.40 0.54 -2.83
CA ALA A 86 -8.33 -0.09 -1.51
C ALA A 86 -9.72 -0.51 -0.99
N THR A 87 -10.72 0.35 -1.13
CA THR A 87 -12.09 0.08 -0.68
C THR A 87 -12.72 -1.09 -1.44
N LEU A 88 -12.54 -1.14 -2.77
CA LEU A 88 -13.06 -2.24 -3.58
C LEU A 88 -12.33 -3.56 -3.33
N ALA A 89 -11.02 -3.52 -3.06
CA ALA A 89 -10.26 -4.71 -2.66
C ALA A 89 -10.77 -5.24 -1.31
N ALA A 90 -11.00 -4.36 -0.35
CA ALA A 90 -11.59 -4.71 0.94
C ALA A 90 -12.99 -5.33 0.79
N ALA A 91 -13.83 -4.76 -0.08
CA ALA A 91 -15.14 -5.34 -0.41
C ALA A 91 -15.03 -6.73 -1.05
N ALA A 92 -14.09 -6.91 -1.99
CA ALA A 92 -13.84 -8.20 -2.62
C ALA A 92 -13.39 -9.26 -1.60
N LEU A 93 -12.47 -8.92 -0.70
CA LEU A 93 -12.03 -9.81 0.39
C LEU A 93 -13.17 -10.21 1.32
N LYS A 94 -14.06 -9.27 1.66
CA LYS A 94 -15.24 -9.55 2.48
C LYS A 94 -16.18 -10.55 1.79
N LEU A 95 -16.29 -10.52 0.46
CA LEU A 95 -17.12 -11.46 -0.29
C LEU A 95 -16.46 -12.83 -0.45
N THR A 96 -15.14 -12.90 -0.61
CA THR A 96 -14.43 -14.15 -0.91
C THR A 96 -13.94 -14.90 0.34
N ILE A 97 -13.48 -14.20 1.37
CA ILE A 97 -12.95 -14.76 2.63
C ILE A 97 -13.84 -14.39 3.83
N GLY A 98 -15.10 -14.01 3.59
CA GLY A 98 -16.01 -13.39 4.58
C GLY A 98 -16.29 -14.14 5.90
N LYS A 99 -15.78 -15.38 6.06
CA LYS A 99 -15.76 -16.07 7.37
C LYS A 99 -14.75 -15.43 8.34
N ILE A 100 -13.70 -14.81 7.83
CA ILE A 100 -12.71 -14.05 8.60
C ILE A 100 -13.06 -12.57 8.51
N SER A 101 -13.06 -11.88 9.64
CA SER A 101 -13.31 -10.44 9.66
C SER A 101 -12.16 -9.69 8.99
N ILE A 102 -12.49 -8.77 8.08
CA ILE A 102 -11.50 -7.90 7.44
C ILE A 102 -10.76 -6.99 8.44
N ASN A 103 -11.34 -6.78 9.63
CA ASN A 103 -10.73 -5.97 10.69
C ASN A 103 -9.40 -6.55 11.17
N VAL A 104 -9.14 -7.84 10.94
CA VAL A 104 -7.84 -8.46 11.26
C VAL A 104 -6.71 -7.90 10.39
N ALA A 105 -7.03 -7.39 9.21
CA ALA A 105 -6.07 -6.78 8.29
C ALA A 105 -5.89 -5.26 8.50
N VAL A 106 -6.57 -4.67 9.49
CA VAL A 106 -6.40 -3.27 9.89
C VAL A 106 -5.25 -3.17 10.88
N ASN A 107 -4.42 -2.13 10.74
CA ASN A 107 -3.29 -1.91 11.65
C ASN A 107 -3.77 -1.72 13.09
N ALA A 108 -3.21 -2.50 14.01
CA ALA A 108 -3.42 -2.33 15.44
C ALA A 108 -2.43 -1.29 16.00
N PRO A 109 -2.84 -0.46 16.97
CA PRO A 109 -1.93 0.49 17.61
C PRO A 109 -0.78 -0.22 18.31
N VAL A 110 0.41 0.37 18.23
CA VAL A 110 1.57 -0.05 19.02
C VAL A 110 1.55 0.77 20.30
N GLY A 111 0.81 0.30 21.30
CA GLY A 111 0.68 0.97 22.60
C GLY A 111 -0.21 2.20 22.55
N ASN A 112 0.31 3.36 22.97
CA ASN A 112 -0.44 4.61 22.97
C ASN A 112 -0.39 5.32 21.59
N ASP A 113 -1.21 6.36 21.43
CA ASP A 113 -1.31 7.10 20.16
C ASP A 113 0.02 7.74 19.73
N PHE A 114 0.83 8.19 20.70
CA PHE A 114 2.13 8.82 20.43
C PHE A 114 3.19 7.80 19.98
N GLU A 115 3.22 6.64 20.61
CA GLU A 115 4.07 5.52 20.21
C GLU A 115 3.72 5.03 18.80
N SER A 116 2.41 4.85 18.54
CA SER A 116 1.92 4.47 17.20
C SER A 116 2.31 5.51 16.14
N LEU A 117 2.21 6.80 16.46
CA LEU A 117 2.63 7.89 15.58
C LEU A 117 4.13 7.83 15.26
N ILE A 118 4.99 7.57 16.25
CA ILE A 118 6.43 7.42 16.04
C ILE A 118 6.72 6.23 15.12
N TYR A 119 6.06 5.09 15.35
CA TYR A 119 6.22 3.91 14.50
C TYR A 119 5.76 4.17 13.07
N GLU A 120 4.60 4.78 12.87
CA GLU A 120 4.12 5.13 11.53
C GLU A 120 5.05 6.11 10.82
N PHE A 121 5.58 7.10 11.53
CA PHE A 121 6.56 8.03 10.99
C PHE A 121 7.83 7.30 10.53
N MET A 122 8.40 6.43 11.37
CA MET A 122 9.61 5.67 11.03
C MET A 122 9.39 4.74 9.83
N LEU A 123 8.29 4.00 9.81
CA LEU A 123 7.97 3.08 8.72
C LEU A 123 7.70 3.83 7.41
N THR A 124 6.98 4.95 7.47
CA THR A 124 6.71 5.79 6.29
C THR A 124 7.99 6.47 5.80
N PHE A 125 8.89 6.89 6.69
CA PHE A 125 10.19 7.42 6.32
C PHE A 125 11.01 6.38 5.54
N ILE A 126 11.08 5.13 6.02
CA ILE A 126 11.77 4.04 5.32
C ILE A 126 11.15 3.78 3.96
N LEU A 127 9.82 3.71 3.88
CA LEU A 127 9.10 3.57 2.60
C LEU A 127 9.45 4.71 1.64
N MET A 128 9.43 5.95 2.11
CA MET A 128 9.73 7.13 1.29
C MET A 128 11.20 7.18 0.86
N PHE A 129 12.13 6.76 1.72
CA PHE A 129 13.55 6.66 1.38
C PHE A 129 13.76 5.69 0.22
N VAL A 130 13.16 4.49 0.30
CA VAL A 130 13.25 3.46 -0.75
C VAL A 130 12.59 3.95 -2.05
N LEU A 131 11.38 4.49 -1.98
CA LEU A 131 10.65 4.96 -3.17
C LEU A 131 11.34 6.16 -3.83
N SER A 132 11.89 7.08 -3.05
CA SER A 132 12.62 8.23 -3.60
C SER A 132 13.87 7.76 -4.32
N ALA A 133 14.62 6.81 -3.75
CA ALA A 133 15.78 6.22 -4.42
C ALA A 133 15.39 5.57 -5.76
N MET A 134 14.28 4.82 -5.79
CA MET A 134 13.84 4.12 -7.01
C MET A 134 13.26 5.03 -8.09
N VAL A 135 12.54 6.10 -7.72
CA VAL A 135 11.85 6.96 -8.71
C VAL A 135 12.70 8.16 -9.13
N THR A 136 13.68 8.57 -8.32
CA THR A 136 14.51 9.75 -8.64
C THR A 136 15.89 9.43 -9.18
N ASP A 137 16.34 8.17 -9.12
CA ASP A 137 17.63 7.76 -9.69
C ASP A 137 17.50 7.57 -11.22
N PRO A 138 18.18 8.38 -12.04
CA PRO A 138 18.20 8.22 -13.49
C PRO A 138 18.95 6.96 -13.96
N LYS A 139 19.61 6.24 -13.05
CA LYS A 139 20.39 5.02 -13.31
C LYS A 139 19.71 3.73 -12.84
N ALA A 140 18.53 3.82 -12.22
CA ALA A 140 17.74 2.67 -11.79
C ALA A 140 17.05 1.96 -12.97
#